data_AF-A0A060YPB3-F1
#
_entry.id   AF-A0A060YPB3-F1
#
_cell.length_a   1.000
_cell.length_b   1.000
_cell.length_c   1.000
_cell.angle_alpha   90.00
_cell.angle_beta   90.00
_cell.angle_gamma   90.00
#
_symmetry.space_group_name_H-M   'P 1'
#
loop_
_entity.id
_entity.type
_entity.pdbx_description
1 polymer ?
#
loop_
_entity_poly.entity_id
_entity_poly.type
_entity_poly.pdbx_seq_one_letter_code
_entity_poly.pdbx_strand_id
1 'polypeptide(L)'
;MQLPAPMEAASNREELIAYEAKRREAEENMRAPPEPVRARIPFTACLQAFTEPENVPDFWSSALQAKSAGVKTSRFASFPEYLVVQIKKFTFGVDWVPKKLDLSIDVPDFLDLSRLRGTGLQAGEEELPDLTPPIVLPEDTRDDSMNSSDSPDIDESAAMQLAEMGFPLEACRKAVYYTGNMGPEMAFNWIIAHMEEPDFAEPLALPSFMEPGPSMASLGLAATPLDNQPPEESIAILTSMGFPRRHTVQALKATNNNLERALDWIFTHPEREEEEEASDDLLDMSDIMEPNDNTFSNANTNSHSTLSPDQDASGPRIKDGPGRYELFAFISHMGASTMSGRYVCHIKKEGRWVIFNDHKVCLSERPPKDLGYIYFYRRLSSC
;
A
#
# COMPACT_ATOMS: atom_id res chain seq x y z
N MET A 1 -5.86 10.54 -5.17
CA MET A 1 -4.48 11.05 -5.30
C MET A 1 -4.24 12.18 -4.32
N GLN A 2 -3.05 12.24 -3.71
CA GLN A 2 -2.64 13.34 -2.85
C GLN A 2 -1.66 14.22 -3.62
N LEU A 3 -2.06 15.46 -3.92
CA LEU A 3 -1.29 16.38 -4.73
C LEU A 3 -0.40 17.25 -3.83
N PRO A 4 0.93 17.20 -4.00
CA PRO A 4 1.83 18.08 -3.26
C PRO A 4 1.65 19.53 -3.71
N ALA A 5 1.93 20.45 -2.79
CA ALA A 5 1.85 21.88 -3.05
C ALA A 5 3.24 22.52 -2.82
N PRO A 6 4.13 22.48 -3.84
CA PRO A 6 5.47 23.03 -3.71
C PRO A 6 5.42 24.55 -3.58
N MET A 7 5.72 25.06 -2.38
CA MET A 7 5.76 26.50 -2.09
C MET A 7 6.79 27.24 -2.96
N GLU A 8 7.82 26.53 -3.41
CA GLU A 8 8.89 27.11 -4.20
C GLU A 8 8.46 27.50 -5.62
N ALA A 9 7.44 26.82 -6.15
CA ALA A 9 6.86 27.08 -7.46
C ALA A 9 5.80 28.21 -7.44
N ALA A 10 5.70 28.97 -6.34
CA ALA A 10 4.78 30.10 -6.26
C ALA A 10 5.17 31.21 -7.24
N SER A 11 4.23 31.61 -8.11
CA SER A 11 4.47 32.64 -9.14
C SER A 11 4.62 34.05 -8.57
N ASN A 12 4.06 34.30 -7.38
CA ASN A 12 4.08 35.60 -6.71
C ASN A 12 5.01 35.63 -5.48
N ARG A 13 6.18 35.00 -5.58
CA ARG A 13 7.12 34.85 -4.46
C ARG A 13 7.57 36.19 -3.86
N GLU A 14 7.84 37.19 -4.69
CA GLU A 14 8.23 38.52 -4.24
C GLU A 14 7.11 39.22 -3.45
N GLU A 15 5.86 39.08 -3.89
CA GLU A 15 4.69 39.63 -3.20
C GLU A 15 4.48 38.98 -1.84
N LEU A 16 4.70 37.65 -1.73
CA LEU A 16 4.62 36.92 -0.46
C LEU A 16 5.67 37.40 0.53
N ILE A 17 6.91 37.56 0.09
CA ILE A 17 8.01 38.04 0.95
C ILE A 17 7.70 39.46 1.44
N ALA A 18 7.21 40.33 0.55
CA ALA A 18 6.81 41.69 0.91
C ALA A 18 5.62 41.70 1.89
N TYR A 19 4.63 40.81 1.69
CA TYR A 19 3.50 40.65 2.59
C TYR A 19 3.93 40.16 3.97
N GLU A 20 4.79 39.13 4.05
CA GLU A 20 5.30 38.61 5.32
C GLU A 20 6.13 39.65 6.08
N ALA A 21 6.94 40.43 5.37
CA ALA A 21 7.68 41.54 5.97
C ALA A 21 6.75 42.60 6.56
N LYS A 22 5.73 43.02 5.80
CA LYS A 22 4.70 43.98 6.27
C LYS A 22 3.87 43.42 7.42
N ARG A 23 3.52 42.13 7.38
CA ARG A 23 2.76 41.48 8.45
C ARG A 23 3.57 41.47 9.74
N ARG A 24 4.85 41.12 9.67
CA ARG A 24 5.78 41.14 10.82
C ARG A 24 5.95 42.56 11.37
N GLU A 25 6.11 43.56 10.51
CA GLU A 25 6.19 44.97 10.94
C GLU A 25 4.88 45.44 11.61
N ALA A 26 3.73 45.01 11.09
CA ALA A 26 2.44 45.32 11.70
C ALA A 26 2.25 44.63 13.06
N GLU A 27 2.67 43.37 13.19
CA GLU A 27 2.65 42.61 14.45
C GLU A 27 3.56 43.26 15.51
N GLU A 28 4.78 43.66 15.13
CA GLU A 28 5.73 44.33 16.02
C GLU A 28 5.22 45.72 16.47
N ASN A 29 4.61 46.47 15.55
CA ASN A 29 4.03 47.78 15.83
C ASN A 29 2.59 47.72 16.39
N MET A 30 2.07 46.53 16.69
CA MET A 30 0.69 46.31 17.14
C MET A 30 -0.39 47.00 16.26
N ARG A 31 -0.15 47.05 14.95
CA ARG A 31 -1.07 47.60 13.95
C ARG A 31 -1.98 46.52 13.39
N ALA A 32 -3.05 46.95 12.72
CA ALA A 32 -3.94 46.03 12.00
C ALA A 32 -3.15 45.25 10.92
N PRO A 33 -3.43 43.94 10.75
CA PRO A 33 -2.71 43.13 9.78
C PRO A 33 -3.03 43.59 8.34
N PRO A 34 -2.04 43.55 7.43
CA PRO A 34 -2.26 43.83 6.02
C PRO A 34 -3.17 42.78 5.36
N GLU A 35 -3.76 43.14 4.21
CA GLU A 35 -4.61 42.24 3.44
C GLU A 35 -3.85 40.93 3.07
N PRO A 36 -4.44 39.75 3.31
CA PRO A 36 -3.74 38.49 3.16
C PRO A 36 -3.40 38.20 1.69
N VAL A 37 -2.11 37.99 1.42
CA VAL A 37 -1.60 37.57 0.11
C VAL A 37 -1.38 36.06 0.14
N ARG A 38 -2.02 35.35 -0.81
CA ARG A 38 -1.92 33.89 -0.95
C ARG A 38 -0.83 33.51 -1.92
N ALA A 39 -0.20 32.36 -1.69
CA ALA A 39 0.76 31.82 -2.63
C ALA A 39 0.04 31.22 -3.84
N ARG A 40 0.32 31.75 -5.03
CA ARG A 40 -0.28 31.30 -6.28
C ARG A 40 0.60 30.22 -6.90
N ILE A 41 0.17 28.96 -6.79
CA ILE A 41 0.93 27.82 -7.34
C ILE A 41 0.20 27.30 -8.58
N PRO A 42 0.88 27.20 -9.74
CA PRO A 42 0.32 26.57 -10.92
C PRO A 42 0.01 25.09 -10.66
N PHE A 43 -1.17 24.62 -11.08
CA PHE A 43 -1.55 23.20 -10.94
C PHE A 43 -0.57 22.25 -11.66
N THR A 44 0.04 22.71 -12.76
CA THR A 44 1.07 21.95 -13.48
C THR A 44 2.30 21.66 -12.62
N ALA A 45 2.73 22.60 -11.78
CA ALA A 45 3.86 22.41 -10.87
C ALA A 45 3.53 21.37 -9.78
N CYS A 46 2.30 21.41 -9.27
CA CYS A 46 1.80 20.40 -8.33
C CYS A 46 1.78 19.00 -8.96
N LEU A 47 1.38 18.89 -10.23
CA LEU A 47 1.36 17.61 -10.94
C LEU A 47 2.77 17.10 -11.25
N GLN A 48 3.70 18.00 -11.60
CA GLN A 48 5.10 17.66 -11.81
C GLN A 48 5.73 17.13 -10.52
N ALA A 49 5.55 17.83 -9.39
CA ALA A 49 6.04 17.40 -8.09
C ALA A 49 5.44 16.06 -7.61
N PHE A 50 4.22 15.70 -8.06
CA PHE A 50 3.65 14.37 -7.79
C PHE A 50 4.37 13.25 -8.54
N THR A 51 4.93 13.56 -9.71
CA THR A 51 5.55 12.59 -10.63
C THR A 51 7.07 12.62 -10.61
N GLU A 52 7.63 13.58 -9.89
CA GLU A 52 9.07 13.78 -9.76
C GLU A 52 9.70 12.56 -9.07
N PRO A 53 10.81 12.03 -9.60
CA PRO A 53 11.53 10.94 -8.95
C PRO A 53 12.04 11.39 -7.57
N GLU A 54 11.60 10.69 -6.52
CA GLU A 54 12.00 10.93 -5.14
C GLU A 54 13.23 10.09 -4.81
N ASN A 55 14.32 10.73 -4.39
CA ASN A 55 15.50 10.04 -3.91
C ASN A 55 15.24 9.52 -2.50
N VAL A 56 15.31 8.19 -2.33
CA VAL A 56 15.19 7.52 -1.04
C VAL A 56 16.62 7.22 -0.54
N PRO A 57 17.13 7.98 0.44
CA PRO A 57 18.40 7.64 1.08
C PRO A 57 18.24 6.35 1.89
N ASP A 58 19.35 5.61 2.07
CA ASP A 58 19.42 4.37 2.86
C ASP A 58 18.45 3.25 2.42
N PHE A 59 18.22 3.13 1.11
CA PHE A 59 17.47 2.02 0.52
C PHE A 59 18.30 0.73 0.54
N TRP A 60 17.73 -0.36 1.07
CA TRP A 60 18.36 -1.67 1.01
C TRP A 60 18.23 -2.28 -0.39
N SER A 61 19.35 -2.51 -1.07
CA SER A 61 19.38 -3.12 -2.41
C SER A 61 19.78 -4.58 -2.32
N SER A 62 18.87 -5.50 -2.66
CA SER A 62 19.14 -6.94 -2.70
C SER A 62 20.21 -7.32 -3.72
N ALA A 63 20.26 -6.64 -4.86
CA ALA A 63 21.28 -6.87 -5.88
C ALA A 63 22.70 -6.48 -5.43
N LEU A 64 22.82 -5.45 -4.58
CA LEU A 64 24.10 -5.00 -4.04
C LEU A 64 24.41 -5.60 -2.67
N GLN A 65 23.43 -6.26 -2.03
CA GLN A 65 23.45 -6.71 -0.64
C GLN A 65 23.98 -5.62 0.31
N ALA A 66 23.54 -4.39 0.10
CA ALA A 66 24.01 -3.23 0.84
C ALA A 66 23.00 -2.07 0.79
N LYS A 67 23.15 -1.12 1.73
CA LYS A 67 22.43 0.16 1.67
C LYS A 67 22.97 1.02 0.54
N SER A 68 22.06 1.53 -0.27
CA SER A 68 22.34 2.39 -1.42
C SER A 68 21.26 3.47 -1.56
N ALA A 69 21.41 4.37 -2.54
CA ALA A 69 20.37 5.32 -2.89
C ALA A 69 19.36 4.67 -3.85
N GLY A 70 18.08 4.73 -3.51
CA GLY A 70 16.98 4.30 -4.37
C GLY A 70 16.30 5.52 -5.02
N VAL A 71 15.69 5.32 -6.19
CA VAL A 71 14.84 6.34 -6.83
C VAL A 71 13.42 5.81 -6.92
N LYS A 72 12.49 6.48 -6.25
CA LYS A 72 11.07 6.11 -6.23
C LYS A 72 10.28 7.00 -7.17
N THR A 73 9.50 6.38 -8.05
CA THR A 73 8.55 7.09 -8.93
C THR A 73 7.15 6.51 -8.75
N SER A 74 6.13 7.37 -8.64
CA SER A 74 4.73 6.95 -8.52
C SER A 74 3.95 7.24 -9.80
N ARG A 75 3.15 6.27 -10.26
CA ARG A 75 2.30 6.38 -11.47
C ARG A 75 0.94 5.74 -11.23
N PHE A 76 -0.01 5.99 -12.13
CA PHE A 76 -1.33 5.38 -12.07
C PHE A 76 -1.35 4.06 -12.84
N ALA A 77 -1.53 2.94 -12.16
CA ALA A 77 -1.79 1.66 -12.82
C ALA A 77 -3.16 1.68 -13.53
N SER A 78 -4.15 2.30 -12.89
CA SER A 78 -5.53 2.43 -13.39
C SER A 78 -6.10 3.82 -13.11
N PHE A 79 -7.13 4.18 -13.85
CA PHE A 79 -7.84 5.46 -13.75
C PHE A 79 -9.29 5.23 -13.31
N PRO A 80 -9.72 5.72 -12.14
CA PRO A 80 -11.09 5.50 -11.64
C PRO A 80 -12.13 6.32 -12.41
N GLU A 81 -13.42 5.98 -12.26
CA GLU A 81 -14.53 6.77 -12.81
C GLU A 81 -14.62 8.15 -12.15
N TYR A 82 -14.37 8.21 -10.84
CA TYR A 82 -14.30 9.43 -10.07
C TYR A 82 -12.92 9.55 -9.42
N LEU A 83 -12.13 10.51 -9.89
CA LEU A 83 -10.83 10.81 -9.34
C LEU A 83 -10.97 11.83 -8.21
N VAL A 84 -10.58 11.40 -7.00
CA VAL A 84 -10.50 12.27 -5.82
C VAL A 84 -9.08 12.83 -5.71
N VAL A 85 -8.95 14.15 -5.68
CA VAL A 85 -7.68 14.88 -5.57
C VAL A 85 -7.67 15.66 -4.27
N GLN A 86 -6.76 15.31 -3.35
CA GLN A 86 -6.55 16.05 -2.11
C GLN A 86 -5.33 16.95 -2.26
N ILE A 87 -5.47 18.25 -2.02
CA ILE A 87 -4.32 19.16 -1.98
C ILE A 87 -3.62 19.06 -0.62
N LYS A 88 -2.34 18.68 -0.59
CA LYS A 88 -1.52 18.65 0.62
C LYS A 88 -1.09 20.07 1.03
N LYS A 89 -2.05 20.86 1.51
CA LYS A 89 -1.86 22.25 1.98
C LYS A 89 -1.68 22.36 3.50
N PHE A 90 -1.20 21.31 4.14
CA PHE A 90 -0.89 21.29 5.57
C PHE A 90 0.57 20.85 5.72
N THR A 91 1.32 21.58 6.54
CA THR A 91 2.72 21.27 6.85
C THR A 91 2.98 21.51 8.33
N PHE A 92 4.11 21.05 8.84
CA PHE A 92 4.54 21.36 10.20
C PHE A 92 5.38 22.63 10.20
N GLY A 93 5.14 23.50 11.18
CA GLY A 93 6.03 24.61 11.49
C GLY A 93 7.30 24.14 12.21
N VAL A 94 8.19 25.08 12.52
CA VAL A 94 9.43 24.81 13.27
C VAL A 94 9.17 24.20 14.66
N ASP A 95 8.03 24.53 15.27
CA ASP A 95 7.62 24.04 16.59
C ASP A 95 6.79 22.75 16.52
N TRP A 96 6.77 22.04 15.38
CA TRP A 96 5.89 20.90 15.12
C TRP A 96 4.38 21.19 15.22
N VAL A 97 4.01 22.47 15.24
CA VAL A 97 2.61 22.90 15.18
C VAL A 97 2.11 22.75 13.75
N PRO A 98 1.01 22.02 13.50
CA PRO A 98 0.42 21.91 12.17
C PRO A 98 -0.04 23.29 11.67
N LYS A 99 0.47 23.69 10.51
CA LYS A 99 0.16 24.96 9.85
C LYS A 99 -0.53 24.68 8.52
N LYS A 100 -1.65 25.38 8.30
CA LYS A 100 -2.31 25.42 6.99
C LYS A 100 -1.55 26.40 6.09
N LEU A 101 -1.22 25.94 4.89
CA LEU A 101 -0.67 26.77 3.83
C LEU A 101 -1.81 27.55 3.17
N ASP A 102 -1.70 28.88 3.13
CA ASP A 102 -2.69 29.74 2.45
C ASP A 102 -2.35 29.86 0.96
N LEU A 103 -2.87 28.90 0.20
CA LEU A 103 -2.55 28.69 -1.21
C LEU A 103 -3.75 28.97 -2.10
N SER A 104 -3.45 29.48 -3.30
CA SER A 104 -4.36 29.57 -4.43
C SER A 104 -3.77 28.72 -5.55
N ILE A 105 -4.46 27.65 -5.93
CA ILE A 105 -4.01 26.73 -6.99
C ILE A 105 -5.05 26.77 -8.09
N ASP A 106 -4.71 27.25 -9.28
CA ASP A 106 -5.67 27.31 -10.39
C ASP A 106 -5.94 25.91 -10.95
N VAL A 107 -7.00 25.27 -10.42
CA VAL A 107 -7.38 23.91 -10.74
C VAL A 107 -8.16 23.88 -12.07
N PRO A 108 -7.70 23.13 -13.09
CA PRO A 108 -8.31 23.15 -14.41
C PRO A 108 -9.66 22.41 -14.43
N ASP A 109 -10.61 22.91 -15.21
CA ASP A 109 -11.90 22.23 -15.40
C ASP A 109 -11.77 20.92 -16.18
N PHE A 110 -10.78 20.83 -17.06
CA PHE A 110 -10.44 19.61 -17.81
C PHE A 110 -9.04 19.14 -17.45
N LEU A 111 -8.91 17.88 -17.10
CA LEU A 111 -7.67 17.28 -16.63
C LEU A 111 -7.32 16.04 -17.45
N ASP A 112 -6.16 16.05 -18.09
CA ASP A 112 -5.62 14.90 -18.83
C ASP A 112 -4.40 14.34 -18.09
N LEU A 113 -4.57 13.15 -17.54
CA LEU A 113 -3.56 12.37 -16.80
C LEU A 113 -3.06 11.18 -17.60
N SER A 114 -3.44 11.04 -18.88
CA SER A 114 -3.07 9.88 -19.72
C SER A 114 -1.56 9.60 -19.72
N ARG A 115 -0.73 10.65 -19.70
CA ARG A 115 0.74 10.56 -19.65
C ARG A 115 1.30 9.99 -18.34
N LEU A 116 0.49 9.92 -17.29
CA LEU A 116 0.87 9.44 -15.96
C LEU A 116 0.49 7.97 -15.73
N ARG A 117 -0.01 7.28 -16.76
CA ARG A 117 -0.23 5.85 -16.69
C ARG A 117 1.11 5.13 -16.52
N GLY A 118 1.15 4.19 -15.57
CA GLY A 118 2.29 3.30 -15.39
C GLY A 118 2.29 2.24 -16.50
N THR A 119 3.46 1.89 -16.98
CA THR A 119 3.63 0.89 -18.05
C THR A 119 4.10 -0.47 -17.54
N GLY A 120 4.27 -0.61 -16.22
CA GLY A 120 4.87 -1.80 -15.61
C GLY A 120 6.35 -1.95 -15.95
N LEU A 121 6.89 -3.12 -15.68
CA LEU A 121 8.25 -3.51 -16.07
C LEU A 121 8.41 -3.43 -17.60
N GLN A 122 9.44 -2.74 -18.08
CA GLN A 122 9.72 -2.60 -19.52
C GLN A 122 10.74 -3.63 -20.02
N ALA A 123 10.71 -3.91 -21.32
CA ALA A 123 11.70 -4.75 -21.97
C ALA A 123 13.10 -4.11 -21.85
N GLY A 124 14.00 -4.78 -21.12
CA GLY A 124 15.36 -4.32 -20.83
C GLY A 124 15.54 -3.79 -19.40
N GLU A 125 14.49 -3.76 -18.58
CA GLU A 125 14.60 -3.56 -17.14
C GLU A 125 14.79 -4.93 -16.45
N GLU A 126 15.73 -5.02 -15.53
CA GLU A 126 15.97 -6.20 -14.70
C GLU A 126 15.32 -6.00 -13.33
N GLU A 127 14.57 -7.00 -12.86
CA GLU A 127 13.97 -6.97 -11.53
C GLU A 127 15.06 -7.11 -10.45
N LEU A 128 14.85 -6.44 -9.32
CA LEU A 128 15.69 -6.65 -8.15
C LEU A 128 15.44 -8.08 -7.62
N PRO A 129 16.49 -8.84 -7.27
CA PRO A 129 16.32 -10.15 -6.67
C PRO A 129 15.42 -10.08 -5.44
N ASP A 130 14.57 -11.09 -5.25
CA ASP A 130 13.76 -11.20 -4.04
C ASP A 130 14.67 -11.22 -2.81
N LEU A 131 14.20 -10.60 -1.72
CA LEU A 131 14.94 -10.50 -0.46
C LEU A 131 15.19 -11.85 0.21
N THR A 132 14.68 -12.95 -0.34
CA THR A 132 15.08 -14.30 0.03
C THR A 132 16.45 -14.60 -0.56
N PRO A 133 17.52 -14.69 0.25
CA PRO A 133 18.82 -15.09 -0.27
C PRO A 133 18.68 -16.46 -0.93
N PRO A 134 19.20 -16.66 -2.15
CA PRO A 134 19.17 -17.96 -2.78
C PRO A 134 19.87 -18.95 -1.85
N ILE A 135 19.12 -19.97 -1.39
CA ILE A 135 19.70 -21.13 -0.73
C ILE A 135 20.69 -21.70 -1.73
N VAL A 136 21.97 -21.79 -1.34
CA VAL A 136 22.99 -22.47 -2.15
C VAL A 136 22.65 -23.96 -2.12
N LEU A 137 21.77 -24.39 -3.03
CA LEU A 137 21.55 -25.81 -3.28
C LEU A 137 22.82 -26.33 -3.97
N PRO A 138 23.44 -27.41 -3.47
CA PRO A 138 24.61 -27.98 -4.09
C PRO A 138 24.31 -28.40 -5.53
N GLU A 139 24.91 -27.71 -6.51
CA GLU A 139 25.11 -28.27 -7.85
C GLU A 139 26.09 -29.43 -7.74
N ASP A 140 25.57 -30.62 -7.46
CA ASP A 140 26.00 -31.92 -8.01
C ASP A 140 25.58 -33.06 -7.05
N THR A 141 24.38 -33.59 -7.26
CA THR A 141 24.14 -35.04 -7.30
C THR A 141 22.76 -35.27 -7.91
N ARG A 142 22.75 -35.54 -9.22
CA ARG A 142 21.62 -36.23 -9.86
C ARG A 142 21.61 -37.66 -9.32
N ASP A 143 20.66 -37.99 -8.45
CA ASP A 143 19.97 -39.27 -8.54
C ASP A 143 18.58 -39.22 -7.89
N ASP A 144 17.65 -39.92 -8.53
CA ASP A 144 16.22 -40.03 -8.24
C ASP A 144 15.91 -40.43 -6.79
N SER A 145 15.14 -39.62 -6.06
CA SER A 145 14.04 -40.11 -5.19
C SER A 145 13.23 -38.97 -4.56
N MET A 146 11.93 -39.00 -4.84
CA MET A 146 10.84 -38.22 -4.24
C MET A 146 10.87 -38.20 -2.68
N ASN A 147 10.40 -37.08 -2.11
CA ASN A 147 9.98 -36.83 -0.72
C ASN A 147 11.05 -36.58 0.36
N SER A 148 11.36 -35.30 0.60
CA SER A 148 11.58 -34.77 1.96
C SER A 148 11.44 -33.26 1.98
N SER A 149 10.28 -32.79 2.44
CA SER A 149 10.10 -31.49 3.08
C SER A 149 10.81 -31.49 4.44
N ASP A 150 12.14 -31.54 4.44
CA ASP A 150 12.95 -31.33 5.64
C ASP A 150 13.66 -30.00 5.48
N SER A 151 13.27 -29.02 6.31
CA SER A 151 14.14 -27.89 6.61
C SER A 151 15.50 -28.44 7.05
N PRO A 152 16.64 -27.97 6.51
CA PRO A 152 17.94 -28.47 6.95
C PRO A 152 18.09 -28.21 8.45
N ASP A 153 18.26 -29.28 9.24
CA ASP A 153 18.56 -29.21 10.66
C ASP A 153 19.78 -28.30 10.86
N ILE A 154 19.61 -27.20 11.58
CA ILE A 154 20.69 -26.22 11.81
C ILE A 154 21.72 -26.86 12.75
N ASP A 155 22.98 -26.95 12.31
CA ASP A 155 24.06 -27.39 13.19
C ASP A 155 24.32 -26.36 14.31
N GLU A 156 23.68 -26.57 15.46
CA GLU A 156 23.81 -25.72 16.64
C GLU A 156 25.25 -25.67 17.18
N SER A 157 26.09 -26.67 16.89
CA SER A 157 27.49 -26.68 17.33
C SER A 157 28.32 -25.65 16.56
N ALA A 158 28.09 -25.52 15.25
CA ALA A 158 28.70 -24.49 14.41
C ALA A 158 28.17 -23.09 14.77
N ALA A 159 26.85 -22.96 15.03
CA ALA A 159 26.26 -21.70 15.45
C ALA A 159 26.79 -21.23 16.83
N MET A 160 26.98 -22.15 17.78
CA MET A 160 27.55 -21.84 19.09
C MET A 160 29.02 -21.41 19.00
N GLN A 161 29.85 -22.04 18.16
CA GLN A 161 31.24 -21.62 17.95
C GLN A 161 31.33 -20.18 17.43
N LEU A 162 30.44 -19.81 16.50
CA LEU A 162 30.36 -18.45 15.97
C LEU A 162 29.82 -17.45 17.02
N ALA A 163 28.89 -17.89 17.88
CA ALA A 163 28.41 -17.07 18.99
C ALA A 163 29.50 -16.84 20.06
N GLU A 164 30.37 -17.82 20.32
CA GLU A 164 31.54 -17.68 21.19
C GLU A 164 32.55 -16.66 20.65
N MET A 165 32.61 -16.48 19.32
CA MET A 165 33.42 -15.44 18.67
C MET A 165 32.83 -14.02 18.83
N GLY A 166 31.61 -13.89 19.39
CA GLY A 166 30.98 -12.62 19.71
C GLY A 166 29.87 -12.18 18.75
N PHE A 167 29.47 -13.01 17.78
CA PHE A 167 28.33 -12.71 16.90
C PHE A 167 26.98 -13.05 17.58
N PRO A 168 25.90 -12.33 17.26
CA PRO A 168 24.56 -12.68 17.73
C PRO A 168 24.17 -14.11 17.32
N LEU A 169 23.71 -14.92 18.28
CA LEU A 169 23.38 -16.33 18.09
C LEU A 169 22.43 -16.57 16.90
N GLU A 170 21.50 -15.65 16.70
CA GLU A 170 20.48 -15.75 15.66
C GLU A 170 21.03 -15.48 14.26
N ALA A 171 22.01 -14.58 14.16
CA ALA A 171 22.76 -14.37 12.93
C ALA A 171 23.62 -15.59 12.59
N CYS A 172 24.18 -16.25 13.60
CA CYS A 172 24.92 -17.51 13.42
C CYS A 172 24.01 -18.63 12.89
N ARG A 173 22.78 -18.74 13.42
CA ARG A 173 21.76 -19.67 12.93
C ARG A 173 21.37 -19.36 11.48
N LYS A 174 21.14 -18.09 11.14
CA LYS A 174 20.94 -17.62 9.76
C LYS A 174 22.08 -18.07 8.85
N ALA A 175 23.33 -17.82 9.24
CA ALA A 175 24.49 -18.15 8.43
C ALA A 175 24.64 -19.65 8.19
N VAL A 176 24.47 -20.49 9.21
CA VAL A 176 24.55 -21.95 9.10
C VAL A 176 23.42 -22.49 8.22
N TYR A 177 22.22 -21.92 8.33
CA TYR A 177 21.07 -22.25 7.50
C TYR A 177 21.29 -21.90 6.03
N TYR A 178 21.70 -20.67 5.72
CA TYR A 178 21.91 -20.23 4.34
C TYR A 178 23.14 -20.86 3.66
N THR A 179 24.14 -21.27 4.45
CA THR A 179 25.30 -22.02 3.93
C THR A 179 25.06 -23.52 3.83
N GLY A 180 23.88 -24.01 4.19
CA GLY A 180 23.51 -25.42 4.05
C GLY A 180 24.34 -26.37 4.93
N ASN A 181 24.69 -25.95 6.15
CA ASN A 181 25.52 -26.73 7.09
C ASN A 181 26.93 -27.11 6.57
N MET A 182 27.53 -26.28 5.71
CA MET A 182 28.86 -26.52 5.12
C MET A 182 30.05 -26.21 6.06
N GLY A 183 29.82 -26.19 7.38
CA GLY A 183 30.83 -25.94 8.42
C GLY A 183 30.90 -24.49 8.93
N PRO A 184 31.54 -24.26 10.10
CA PRO A 184 31.59 -22.96 10.77
C PRO A 184 32.38 -21.90 9.98
N GLU A 185 33.36 -22.30 9.16
CA GLU A 185 34.18 -21.37 8.37
C GLU A 185 33.39 -20.71 7.22
N MET A 186 32.51 -21.47 6.56
CA MET A 186 31.65 -20.95 5.49
C MET A 186 30.57 -20.02 6.08
N ALA A 187 29.98 -20.42 7.21
CA ALA A 187 29.04 -19.59 7.95
C ALA A 187 29.68 -18.30 8.47
N PHE A 188 30.95 -18.34 8.91
CA PHE A 188 31.70 -17.12 9.28
C PHE A 188 31.87 -16.15 8.11
N ASN A 189 32.22 -16.65 6.92
CA ASN A 189 32.35 -15.82 5.72
C ASN A 189 30.99 -15.18 5.33
N TRP A 190 29.90 -15.94 5.47
CA TRP A 190 28.55 -15.42 5.28
C TRP A 190 28.19 -14.34 6.30
N ILE A 191 28.52 -14.54 7.58
CA ILE A 191 28.33 -13.55 8.63
C ILE A 191 29.05 -12.25 8.31
N ILE A 192 30.33 -12.30 7.94
CA ILE A 192 31.09 -11.08 7.62
C ILE A 192 30.45 -10.33 6.44
N ALA A 193 29.95 -11.05 5.44
CA ALA A 193 29.29 -10.43 4.30
C ALA A 193 27.94 -9.80 4.65
N HIS A 194 27.22 -10.32 5.65
CA HIS A 194 25.85 -9.91 5.99
C HIS A 194 25.74 -9.20 7.36
N MET A 195 26.85 -8.93 8.06
CA MET A 195 26.81 -8.32 9.41
C MET A 195 26.30 -6.87 9.44
N GLU A 196 26.32 -6.19 8.29
CA GLU A 196 25.85 -4.80 8.16
C GLU A 196 24.35 -4.72 7.79
N GLU A 197 23.69 -5.86 7.61
CA GLU A 197 22.26 -5.92 7.28
C GLU A 197 21.40 -5.57 8.50
N PRO A 198 20.33 -4.78 8.34
CA PRO A 198 19.44 -4.42 9.45
C PRO A 198 18.71 -5.64 10.05
N ASP A 199 18.48 -6.68 9.25
CA ASP A 199 17.82 -7.94 9.63
C ASP A 199 18.84 -9.03 10.07
N PHE A 200 20.13 -8.68 10.19
CA PHE A 200 21.18 -9.65 10.52
C PHE A 200 20.91 -10.41 11.84
N ALA A 201 20.24 -9.79 12.81
CA ALA A 201 19.99 -10.35 14.13
C ALA A 201 18.52 -10.73 14.42
N GLU A 202 17.58 -10.57 13.48
CA GLU A 202 16.20 -11.01 13.74
C GLU A 202 16.09 -12.54 13.64
N PRO A 203 15.13 -13.17 14.36
CA PRO A 203 14.92 -14.60 14.29
C PRO A 203 14.60 -15.13 12.90
N LEU A 204 15.20 -16.26 12.54
CA LEU A 204 14.77 -17.05 11.38
C LEU A 204 13.31 -17.44 11.60
N ALA A 205 12.41 -16.83 10.83
CA ALA A 205 11.05 -17.32 10.68
C ALA A 205 11.06 -18.56 9.80
N LEU A 206 11.55 -19.68 10.33
CA LEU A 206 11.28 -20.98 9.74
C LEU A 206 9.76 -21.15 9.73
N PRO A 207 9.13 -21.61 8.62
CA PRO A 207 7.75 -22.08 8.64
C PRO A 207 7.70 -23.38 9.43
N SER A 208 7.96 -23.29 10.73
CA SER A 208 7.74 -24.38 11.65
C SER A 208 6.24 -24.47 11.83
N PHE A 209 5.67 -25.50 11.21
CA PHE A 209 4.38 -26.02 11.59
C PHE A 209 4.44 -26.32 13.09
N MET A 210 3.88 -25.40 13.88
CA MET A 210 3.40 -25.66 15.23
C MET A 210 4.47 -26.21 16.22
N GLU A 211 5.25 -25.31 16.84
CA GLU A 211 5.80 -25.60 18.17
C GLU A 211 5.30 -24.59 19.22
N PRO A 212 4.78 -25.08 20.38
CA PRO A 212 4.31 -24.23 21.46
C PRO A 212 5.51 -23.66 22.24
N GLY A 213 5.54 -22.34 22.44
CA GLY A 213 6.61 -21.66 23.16
C GLY A 213 6.78 -22.12 24.63
N PRO A 214 7.94 -21.80 25.25
CA PRO A 214 8.29 -22.28 26.58
C PRO A 214 7.36 -21.65 27.64
N SER A 215 6.71 -22.54 28.39
CA SER A 215 5.76 -22.24 29.44
C SER A 215 6.42 -21.52 30.63
N MET A 216 6.07 -20.25 30.83
CA MET A 216 6.27 -19.55 32.11
C MET A 216 5.32 -20.17 33.14
N ALA A 217 5.90 -20.85 34.11
CA ALA A 217 5.19 -21.50 35.20
C ALA A 217 4.26 -20.52 35.95
N SER A 218 2.96 -20.83 35.98
CA SER A 218 2.05 -20.36 37.02
C SER A 218 1.07 -21.47 37.39
N LEU A 219 0.80 -21.54 38.69
CA LEU A 219 0.29 -22.72 39.36
C LEU A 219 -1.19 -22.99 39.06
N GLY A 220 -1.49 -24.25 38.77
CA GLY A 220 -2.66 -25.00 39.24
C GLY A 220 -4.05 -24.42 39.01
N LEU A 221 -4.74 -24.88 37.97
CA LEU A 221 -6.03 -25.56 38.07
C LEU A 221 -6.35 -26.23 36.72
N ALA A 222 -6.84 -27.47 36.76
CA ALA A 222 -7.13 -28.29 35.60
C ALA A 222 -8.17 -27.65 34.66
N ALA A 223 -7.79 -27.44 33.39
CA ALA A 223 -8.70 -27.26 32.28
C ALA A 223 -8.26 -28.19 31.14
N THR A 224 -9.21 -28.99 30.67
CA THR A 224 -9.12 -29.84 29.48
C THR A 224 -8.78 -29.02 28.23
N PRO A 225 -8.06 -29.57 27.23
CA PRO A 225 -7.84 -28.88 25.95
C PRO A 225 -9.12 -28.95 25.13
N LEU A 226 -10.05 -28.02 25.40
CA LEU A 226 -11.28 -27.87 24.62
C LEU A 226 -11.35 -26.42 24.15
N ASP A 227 -11.45 -26.27 22.83
CA ASP A 227 -11.61 -25.04 22.03
C ASP A 227 -10.45 -24.03 22.01
N ASN A 228 -9.54 -24.27 21.06
CA ASN A 228 -8.81 -23.20 20.36
C ASN A 228 -9.68 -22.54 19.26
N GLN A 229 -11.01 -22.67 19.37
CA GLN A 229 -11.96 -22.12 18.41
C GLN A 229 -12.33 -20.70 18.85
N PRO A 230 -12.29 -19.71 17.93
CA PRO A 230 -12.72 -18.37 18.26
C PRO A 230 -14.16 -18.34 18.76
N PRO A 231 -14.52 -17.35 19.62
CA PRO A 231 -15.88 -17.23 20.13
C PRO A 231 -16.90 -17.20 18.98
N GLU A 232 -17.85 -18.14 19.02
CA GLU A 232 -18.85 -18.35 17.97
C GLU A 232 -19.71 -17.09 17.74
N GLU A 233 -19.88 -16.24 18.76
CA GLU A 233 -20.54 -14.95 18.64
C GLU A 233 -19.80 -13.99 17.69
N SER A 234 -18.47 -13.92 17.80
CA SER A 234 -17.63 -13.11 16.91
C SER A 234 -17.64 -13.68 15.49
N ILE A 235 -17.63 -15.01 15.36
CA ILE A 235 -17.77 -15.67 14.07
C ILE A 235 -19.11 -15.31 13.43
N ALA A 236 -20.21 -15.41 14.19
CA ALA A 236 -21.54 -15.09 13.69
C ALA A 236 -21.67 -13.63 13.25
N ILE A 237 -21.09 -12.68 13.98
CA ILE A 237 -21.09 -11.26 13.59
C ILE A 237 -20.35 -11.07 12.26
N LEU A 238 -19.15 -11.63 12.10
CA LEU A 238 -18.35 -11.49 10.88
C LEU A 238 -18.98 -12.23 9.68
N THR A 239 -19.55 -13.41 9.93
CA THR A 239 -20.32 -14.12 8.91
C THR A 239 -21.57 -13.34 8.50
N SER A 240 -22.23 -12.65 9.44
CA SER A 240 -23.37 -11.78 9.12
C SER A 240 -22.99 -10.55 8.28
N MET A 241 -21.73 -10.12 8.35
CA MET A 241 -21.18 -9.04 7.50
C MET A 241 -20.89 -9.52 6.07
N GLY A 242 -21.00 -10.82 5.80
CA GLY A 242 -20.82 -11.41 4.47
C GLY A 242 -19.51 -12.16 4.27
N PHE A 243 -18.72 -12.39 5.31
CA PHE A 243 -17.46 -13.13 5.20
C PHE A 243 -17.65 -14.63 5.42
N PRO A 244 -16.95 -15.50 4.68
CA PRO A 244 -17.03 -16.93 4.89
C PRO A 244 -16.49 -17.32 6.27
N ARG A 245 -17.07 -18.39 6.85
CA ARG A 245 -16.73 -18.87 8.20
C ARG A 245 -15.25 -19.27 8.31
N ARG A 246 -14.67 -19.88 7.26
CA ARG A 246 -13.28 -20.34 7.24
C ARG A 246 -12.32 -19.17 7.46
N HIS A 247 -12.48 -18.11 6.67
CA HIS A 247 -11.67 -16.90 6.75
C HIS A 247 -11.88 -16.13 8.05
N THR A 248 -13.13 -16.04 8.51
CA THR A 248 -13.47 -15.45 9.80
C THR A 248 -12.71 -16.12 10.95
N VAL A 249 -12.62 -17.46 10.95
CA VAL A 249 -11.90 -18.22 11.97
C VAL A 249 -10.39 -17.97 11.86
N GLN A 250 -9.83 -17.92 10.65
CA GLN A 250 -8.42 -17.62 10.43
C GLN A 250 -8.05 -16.21 10.91
N ALA A 251 -8.86 -15.22 10.58
CA ALA A 251 -8.69 -13.85 11.01
C ALA A 251 -8.73 -13.71 12.53
N LEU A 252 -9.72 -14.32 13.18
CA LEU A 252 -9.83 -14.30 14.64
C LEU A 252 -8.65 -15.03 15.31
N LYS A 253 -8.13 -16.10 14.71
CA LYS A 253 -6.91 -16.77 15.21
C LYS A 253 -5.69 -15.84 15.08
N ALA A 254 -5.52 -15.17 13.93
CA ALA A 254 -4.41 -14.26 13.68
C ALA A 254 -4.44 -13.01 14.58
N THR A 255 -5.63 -12.59 15.02
CA THR A 255 -5.82 -11.37 15.82
C THR A 255 -6.09 -11.63 17.30
N ASN A 256 -5.86 -12.86 17.75
CA ASN A 256 -6.04 -13.28 19.14
C ASN A 256 -7.47 -12.99 19.66
N ASN A 257 -8.47 -13.37 18.86
CA ASN A 257 -9.91 -13.22 19.09
C ASN A 257 -10.42 -11.78 19.21
N ASN A 258 -9.71 -10.79 18.66
CA ASN A 258 -10.18 -9.42 18.61
C ASN A 258 -11.00 -9.16 17.33
N LEU A 259 -12.29 -8.85 17.48
CA LEU A 259 -13.23 -8.65 16.37
C LEU A 259 -12.84 -7.49 15.44
N GLU A 260 -12.46 -6.33 16.00
CA GLU A 260 -12.12 -5.14 15.21
C GLU A 260 -10.86 -5.38 14.39
N ARG A 261 -9.84 -6.00 15.00
CA ARG A 261 -8.61 -6.37 14.28
C ARG A 261 -8.87 -7.47 13.27
N ALA A 262 -9.74 -8.45 13.57
CA ALA A 262 -10.09 -9.51 12.64
C ALA A 262 -10.77 -8.94 11.39
N LEU A 263 -11.64 -7.94 11.54
CA LEU A 263 -12.22 -7.22 10.40
C LEU A 263 -11.15 -6.55 9.53
N ASP A 264 -10.24 -5.79 10.15
CA ASP A 264 -9.15 -5.14 9.43
C ASP A 264 -8.25 -6.17 8.73
N TRP A 265 -7.99 -7.31 9.39
CA TRP A 265 -7.21 -8.42 8.84
C TRP A 265 -7.89 -9.03 7.60
N ILE A 266 -9.20 -9.27 7.67
CA ILE A 266 -10.00 -9.78 6.55
C ILE A 266 -9.93 -8.85 5.33
N PHE A 267 -10.03 -7.53 5.54
CA PHE A 267 -9.99 -6.56 4.43
C PHE A 267 -8.58 -6.36 3.86
N THR A 268 -7.53 -6.60 4.64
CA THR A 268 -6.13 -6.46 4.21
C THR A 268 -5.56 -7.72 3.58
N HIS A 269 -6.18 -8.88 3.80
CA HIS A 269 -5.75 -10.18 3.28
C HIS A 269 -6.83 -10.92 2.45
N PRO A 270 -7.47 -10.30 1.44
CA PRO A 270 -8.48 -10.98 0.63
C PRO A 270 -7.89 -12.05 -0.30
N GLU A 271 -6.63 -11.90 -0.73
CA GLU A 271 -6.02 -12.73 -1.79
C GLU A 271 -5.57 -14.12 -1.32
N ARG A 272 -5.37 -14.32 0.00
CA ARG A 272 -5.00 -15.64 0.55
C ARG A 272 -6.11 -16.68 0.39
N GLU A 273 -7.35 -16.24 0.17
CA GLU A 273 -8.50 -17.10 -0.05
C GLU A 273 -8.50 -17.73 -1.45
N GLU A 274 -8.09 -16.99 -2.49
CA GLU A 274 -8.17 -17.46 -3.88
C GLU A 274 -7.05 -18.46 -4.23
N GLU A 275 -5.86 -18.33 -3.62
CA GLU A 275 -4.77 -19.31 -3.80
C GLU A 275 -5.09 -20.65 -3.10
N GLU A 276 -5.76 -20.61 -1.94
CA GLU A 276 -6.21 -21.81 -1.24
C GLU A 276 -7.47 -22.44 -1.88
N GLU A 277 -8.38 -21.65 -2.47
CA GLU A 277 -9.54 -22.19 -3.22
C GLU A 277 -9.15 -22.73 -4.60
N ALA A 278 -8.22 -22.08 -5.33
CA ALA A 278 -7.72 -22.57 -6.61
C ALA A 278 -6.91 -23.87 -6.47
N SER A 279 -6.31 -24.11 -5.31
CA SER A 279 -5.63 -25.38 -5.02
C SER A 279 -6.60 -26.49 -4.58
N ASP A 280 -7.74 -26.16 -3.96
CA ASP A 280 -8.78 -27.11 -3.55
C ASP A 280 -9.65 -27.56 -4.76
N ASP A 281 -9.97 -26.66 -5.69
CA ASP A 281 -10.76 -26.98 -6.91
C ASP A 281 -10.01 -27.91 -7.89
N LEU A 282 -8.67 -27.95 -7.84
CA LEU A 282 -7.86 -28.87 -8.65
C LEU A 282 -7.84 -30.31 -8.09
N LEU A 283 -8.23 -30.51 -6.84
CA LEU A 283 -8.24 -31.83 -6.19
C LEU A 283 -9.56 -32.59 -6.44
N ASP A 284 -10.68 -31.90 -6.69
CA ASP A 284 -12.02 -32.49 -6.90
C ASP A 284 -12.29 -32.96 -8.35
N MET A 285 -11.36 -32.72 -9.30
CA MET A 285 -11.50 -33.15 -10.70
C MET A 285 -10.81 -34.50 -10.99
N SER A 286 -10.23 -35.15 -9.99
CA SER A 286 -9.45 -36.40 -10.16
C SER A 286 -10.27 -37.70 -10.05
N ASP A 287 -11.54 -37.64 -9.62
CA ASP A 287 -12.42 -38.80 -9.51
C ASP A 287 -13.70 -38.59 -10.33
N ILE A 288 -13.64 -38.87 -11.64
CA ILE A 288 -14.64 -39.59 -12.47
C ILE A 288 -14.10 -39.57 -13.91
N MET A 289 -13.38 -40.63 -14.27
CA MET A 289 -13.02 -40.92 -15.66
C MET A 289 -13.34 -42.39 -15.93
N GLU A 290 -14.42 -42.65 -16.64
CA GLU A 290 -14.49 -43.79 -17.56
C GLU A 290 -15.25 -43.42 -18.86
N PRO A 291 -14.90 -44.06 -20.00
CA PRO A 291 -15.15 -43.52 -21.34
C PRO A 291 -16.16 -44.36 -22.15
N ASN A 292 -17.03 -43.75 -22.96
CA ASN A 292 -17.27 -44.23 -24.35
C ASN A 292 -18.19 -43.34 -25.23
N ASP A 293 -17.63 -43.01 -26.40
CA ASP A 293 -18.12 -43.01 -27.79
C ASP A 293 -19.51 -42.44 -28.26
N ASN A 294 -19.41 -41.36 -29.04
CA ASN A 294 -20.16 -40.90 -30.23
C ASN A 294 -21.68 -41.05 -30.38
N THR A 295 -22.40 -39.90 -30.52
CA THR A 295 -23.36 -39.66 -31.62
C THR A 295 -23.75 -38.18 -31.81
N PHE A 296 -23.93 -37.77 -33.07
CA PHE A 296 -24.24 -36.43 -33.61
C PHE A 296 -25.60 -35.83 -33.17
N SER A 297 -25.66 -34.49 -33.00
CA SER A 297 -26.52 -33.51 -33.74
C SER A 297 -27.01 -32.28 -32.93
N ASN A 298 -26.50 -31.10 -33.30
CA ASN A 298 -27.18 -29.80 -33.56
C ASN A 298 -28.36 -29.27 -32.68
N ALA A 299 -28.18 -28.10 -32.04
CA ALA A 299 -28.91 -26.83 -32.32
C ALA A 299 -28.83 -25.77 -31.18
N ASN A 300 -28.08 -24.69 -31.45
CA ASN A 300 -28.44 -23.27 -31.31
C ASN A 300 -29.18 -22.74 -30.05
N THR A 301 -28.50 -21.92 -29.23
CA THR A 301 -29.05 -20.63 -28.75
C THR A 301 -27.94 -19.61 -28.48
N ASN A 302 -28.01 -18.49 -29.22
CA ASN A 302 -27.23 -17.26 -29.07
C ASN A 302 -27.36 -16.62 -27.67
N SER A 303 -26.24 -16.12 -27.14
CA SER A 303 -26.17 -14.71 -26.69
C SER A 303 -24.72 -14.24 -26.58
N HIS A 304 -24.43 -13.30 -27.48
CA HIS A 304 -23.22 -12.55 -27.71
C HIS A 304 -22.92 -11.56 -26.58
N SER A 305 -21.76 -11.68 -25.93
CA SER A 305 -21.08 -10.56 -25.26
C SER A 305 -19.57 -10.81 -25.35
N THR A 306 -18.98 -10.20 -26.36
CA THR A 306 -17.53 -10.12 -26.58
C THR A 306 -16.91 -9.26 -25.48
N LEU A 307 -16.37 -9.89 -24.45
CA LEU A 307 -15.34 -9.32 -23.58
C LEU A 307 -14.09 -10.16 -23.83
N SER A 308 -13.00 -9.48 -24.18
CA SER A 308 -11.69 -10.08 -24.38
C SER A 308 -11.30 -10.96 -23.20
N PRO A 309 -10.83 -12.20 -23.42
CA PRO A 309 -10.11 -12.94 -22.39
C PRO A 309 -8.71 -12.34 -22.33
N ASP A 310 -8.32 -11.79 -21.18
CA ASP A 310 -6.94 -11.54 -20.72
C ASP A 310 -6.98 -10.39 -19.69
N GLN A 311 -7.62 -10.66 -18.55
CA GLN A 311 -7.24 -10.03 -17.30
C GLN A 311 -7.21 -11.15 -16.27
N ASP A 312 -5.99 -11.53 -15.86
CA ASP A 312 -5.75 -12.31 -14.67
C ASP A 312 -6.59 -11.72 -13.53
N ALA A 313 -7.53 -12.52 -13.02
CA ALA A 313 -8.51 -12.10 -12.03
C ALA A 313 -7.95 -12.12 -10.61
N SER A 314 -6.64 -12.01 -10.43
CA SER A 314 -5.92 -12.11 -9.16
C SER A 314 -5.75 -10.75 -8.46
N GLY A 315 -6.75 -9.86 -8.53
CA GLY A 315 -6.63 -8.54 -7.91
C GLY A 315 -7.96 -7.80 -7.71
N PRO A 316 -7.95 -6.72 -6.91
CA PRO A 316 -9.16 -5.97 -6.58
C PRO A 316 -9.88 -5.48 -7.84
N ARG A 317 -11.21 -5.62 -7.85
CA ARG A 317 -12.06 -5.23 -8.99
C ARG A 317 -12.02 -3.71 -9.24
N ILE A 318 -11.08 -3.27 -10.07
CA ILE A 318 -10.86 -1.85 -10.38
C ILE A 318 -11.44 -1.51 -11.77
N LYS A 319 -12.32 -0.51 -11.83
CA LYS A 319 -12.89 0.00 -13.08
C LYS A 319 -11.93 0.95 -13.80
N ASP A 320 -11.07 0.41 -14.66
CA ASP A 320 -10.13 1.20 -15.45
C ASP A 320 -10.80 1.96 -16.63
N GLY A 321 -10.10 2.94 -17.21
CA GLY A 321 -10.56 3.73 -18.35
C GLY A 321 -9.57 4.81 -18.80
N PRO A 322 -9.99 5.72 -19.71
CA PRO A 322 -9.13 6.80 -20.18
C PRO A 322 -8.85 7.81 -19.05
N GLY A 323 -7.62 8.32 -19.00
CA GLY A 323 -7.17 9.29 -17.99
C GLY A 323 -7.64 10.73 -18.22
N ARG A 324 -8.81 10.95 -18.83
CA ARG A 324 -9.36 12.27 -19.12
C ARG A 324 -10.55 12.56 -18.21
N TYR A 325 -10.56 13.73 -17.61
CA TYR A 325 -11.53 14.08 -16.58
C TYR A 325 -12.07 15.49 -16.72
N GLU A 326 -13.28 15.70 -16.18
CA GLU A 326 -13.91 17.00 -15.99
C GLU A 326 -14.16 17.24 -14.49
N LEU A 327 -13.84 18.44 -14.01
CA LEU A 327 -14.12 18.86 -12.63
C LEU A 327 -15.64 18.96 -12.42
N PHE A 328 -16.17 18.19 -11.46
CA PHE A 328 -17.60 18.19 -11.16
C PHE A 328 -17.92 18.71 -9.76
N ALA A 329 -17.02 18.55 -8.79
CA ALA A 329 -17.22 19.06 -7.45
C ALA A 329 -15.91 19.37 -6.73
N PHE A 330 -15.97 20.22 -5.72
CA PHE A 330 -14.87 20.41 -4.77
C PHE A 330 -15.38 20.80 -3.39
N ILE A 331 -14.62 20.44 -2.36
CA ILE A 331 -14.84 20.79 -0.96
C ILE A 331 -13.77 21.78 -0.55
N SER A 332 -14.18 22.91 0.03
CA SER A 332 -13.30 23.97 0.51
C SER A 332 -13.29 24.02 2.03
N HIS A 333 -12.10 24.03 2.63
CA HIS A 333 -11.91 24.36 4.04
C HIS A 333 -11.65 25.86 4.17
N MET A 334 -12.59 26.62 4.75
CA MET A 334 -12.48 28.06 5.00
C MET A 334 -11.93 28.32 6.40
N GLY A 335 -10.84 29.07 6.50
CA GLY A 335 -10.16 29.38 7.76
C GLY A 335 -8.64 29.25 7.65
N ALA A 336 -7.89 29.97 8.49
CA ALA A 336 -6.42 29.89 8.52
C ALA A 336 -5.91 28.84 9.53
N SER A 337 -6.75 28.41 10.48
CA SER A 337 -6.41 27.42 11.49
C SER A 337 -6.43 26.00 10.91
N THR A 338 -5.61 25.13 11.48
CA THR A 338 -5.67 23.68 11.28
C THR A 338 -6.71 23.01 12.18
N MET A 339 -6.98 23.60 13.34
CA MET A 339 -7.87 23.08 14.38
C MET A 339 -9.32 23.51 14.20
N SER A 340 -9.58 24.53 13.39
CA SER A 340 -10.92 25.07 13.18
C SER A 340 -11.08 25.65 11.78
N GLY A 341 -12.32 25.63 11.31
CA GLY A 341 -12.73 26.24 10.06
C GLY A 341 -14.10 25.74 9.66
N ARG A 342 -14.52 26.13 8.45
CA ARG A 342 -15.85 25.79 7.92
C ARG A 342 -15.70 25.09 6.58
N TYR A 343 -16.36 23.95 6.45
CA TYR A 343 -16.43 23.23 5.19
C TYR A 343 -17.66 23.66 4.39
N VAL A 344 -17.44 23.89 3.10
CA VAL A 344 -18.50 24.07 2.11
C VAL A 344 -18.14 23.26 0.89
N CYS A 345 -19.13 22.81 0.13
CA CYS A 345 -18.88 22.15 -1.15
C CYS A 345 -19.54 22.90 -2.29
N HIS A 346 -18.88 22.84 -3.44
CA HIS A 346 -19.39 23.33 -4.71
C HIS A 346 -19.57 22.15 -5.63
N ILE A 347 -20.75 22.03 -6.24
CA ILE A 347 -21.08 20.95 -7.15
C ILE A 347 -21.63 21.54 -8.44
N LYS A 348 -21.11 21.08 -9.58
CA LYS A 348 -21.60 21.42 -10.91
C LYS A 348 -22.80 20.52 -11.23
N LYS A 349 -24.01 21.09 -11.25
CA LYS A 349 -25.27 20.42 -11.60
C LYS A 349 -25.86 21.10 -12.84
N GLU A 350 -26.22 20.31 -13.86
CA GLU A 350 -26.82 20.83 -15.10
C GLU A 350 -25.99 21.98 -15.74
N GLY A 351 -24.66 21.87 -15.68
CA GLY A 351 -23.74 22.88 -16.20
C GLY A 351 -23.57 24.13 -15.32
N ARG A 352 -24.26 24.23 -14.18
CA ARG A 352 -24.19 25.38 -13.26
C ARG A 352 -23.56 24.99 -11.92
N TRP A 353 -22.78 25.90 -11.34
CA TRP A 353 -22.15 25.70 -10.04
C TRP A 353 -23.09 26.09 -8.90
N VAL A 354 -23.24 25.20 -7.93
CA VAL A 354 -24.08 25.41 -6.73
C VAL A 354 -23.21 25.25 -5.50
N ILE A 355 -23.26 26.23 -4.59
CA ILE A 355 -22.63 26.15 -3.28
C ILE A 355 -23.60 25.54 -2.27
N PHE A 356 -23.14 24.54 -1.54
CA PHE A 356 -23.82 23.94 -0.40
C PHE A 356 -23.07 24.33 0.87
N ASN A 357 -23.72 25.16 1.68
CA ASN A 357 -23.22 25.64 2.95
C ASN A 357 -24.26 25.34 4.03
N ASP A 358 -24.20 24.12 4.56
CA ASP A 358 -25.19 23.57 5.49
C ASP A 358 -26.62 23.67 4.92
N HIS A 359 -27.48 24.47 5.55
CA HIS A 359 -28.86 24.72 5.13
C HIS A 359 -28.96 25.72 3.97
N LYS A 360 -27.89 26.45 3.64
CA LYS A 360 -27.88 27.46 2.56
C LYS A 360 -27.38 26.83 1.26
N VAL A 361 -28.26 26.81 0.27
CA VAL A 361 -27.95 26.33 -1.08
C VAL A 361 -28.18 27.47 -2.06
N CYS A 362 -27.11 27.89 -2.74
CA CYS A 362 -27.16 29.04 -3.65
C CYS A 362 -26.45 28.73 -4.96
N LEU A 363 -26.86 29.40 -6.04
CA LEU A 363 -26.07 29.45 -7.28
C LEU A 363 -24.76 30.21 -7.02
N SER A 364 -23.65 29.64 -7.49
CA SER A 364 -22.32 30.24 -7.40
C SER A 364 -21.85 30.60 -8.81
N GLU A 365 -21.96 31.88 -9.19
CA GLU A 365 -21.54 32.35 -10.52
C GLU A 365 -20.01 32.32 -10.68
N ARG A 366 -19.28 32.57 -9.58
CA ARG A 366 -17.81 32.57 -9.53
C ARG A 366 -17.34 31.61 -8.44
N PRO A 367 -17.33 30.29 -8.72
CA PRO A 367 -16.87 29.31 -7.76
C PRO A 367 -15.37 29.53 -7.45
N PRO A 368 -14.97 29.56 -6.16
CA PRO A 368 -13.57 29.72 -5.74
C PRO A 368 -12.81 28.39 -5.92
N LYS A 369 -12.67 27.98 -7.18
CA LYS A 369 -12.01 26.74 -7.58
C LYS A 369 -10.54 26.69 -7.16
N ASP A 370 -9.93 27.83 -6.89
CA ASP A 370 -8.53 27.93 -6.52
C ASP A 370 -8.25 27.67 -5.03
N LEU A 371 -9.29 27.73 -4.19
CA LEU A 371 -9.21 27.60 -2.73
C LEU A 371 -9.69 26.23 -2.22
N GLY A 372 -10.18 25.36 -3.11
CA GLY A 372 -10.66 24.02 -2.77
C GLY A 372 -9.57 23.16 -2.12
N TYR A 373 -10.00 22.23 -1.27
CA TYR A 373 -9.14 21.29 -0.55
C TYR A 373 -9.20 19.90 -1.17
N ILE A 374 -10.39 19.37 -1.36
CA ILE A 374 -10.63 18.08 -2.03
C ILE A 374 -11.41 18.34 -3.30
N TYR A 375 -10.89 17.89 -4.44
CA TYR A 375 -11.51 18.03 -5.74
C TYR A 375 -11.98 16.68 -6.23
N PHE A 376 -13.08 16.69 -6.96
CA PHE A 376 -13.69 15.52 -7.53
C PHE A 376 -13.83 15.71 -9.03
N TYR A 377 -13.16 14.83 -9.75
CA TYR A 377 -13.09 14.78 -11.20
C TYR A 377 -13.86 13.57 -11.69
N ARG A 378 -14.75 13.77 -12.66
CA ARG A 378 -15.50 12.69 -13.30
C ARG A 378 -14.81 12.35 -14.63
N ARG A 379 -14.57 11.06 -14.85
CA ARG A 379 -13.96 10.55 -16.08
C ARG A 379 -14.86 10.87 -17.28
N LEU A 380 -14.25 11.38 -18.34
CA LEU A 380 -14.93 11.58 -19.62
C LEU A 380 -14.97 10.24 -20.35
N SER A 381 -16.17 9.80 -20.74
CA SER A 381 -16.32 8.68 -21.64
C SER A 381 -15.59 9.00 -22.95
N SER A 382 -14.74 8.08 -23.41
CA SER A 382 -14.13 8.16 -24.72
C SER A 382 -15.24 8.20 -25.77
N CYS A 383 -15.48 9.36 -26.37
CA CYS A 383 -16.23 9.50 -27.62
C CYS A 383 -15.36 9.04 -28.79
#